data_AF-A0A7R9BTJ1-F1
#
_entry.id   AF-A0A7R9BTJ1-F1
#
_cell.length_a   1.000
_cell.length_b   1.000
_cell.length_c   1.000
_cell.angle_alpha   90.00
_cell.angle_beta   90.00
_cell.angle_gamma   90.00
#
_symmetry.space_group_name_H-M   'P 1'
#
loop_
_entity.id
_entity.type
_entity.pdbx_description
1 polymer ?
#
loop_
_entity_poly.entity_id
_entity_poly.type
_entity_poly.pdbx_seq_one_letter_code
_entity_poly.pdbx_strand_id
1 'polypeptide(L)'
;MYDAVTLYALALFKLNSESPEGVSLGPLDCSQNQAWEEGRNLIWFMKMMTFDGITGPIRLDAQGYRKEFGLDILELGKKGLEKVGRWERNRGANYSRLWTDREAEYRQELKDKNLIVTVPI
;
A
#
# COMPACT_ATOMS: atom_id res chain seq x y z
N MET A 1 -8.83 2.05 -4.61
CA MET A 1 -10.30 2.24 -4.62
C MET A 1 -10.97 1.26 -3.67
N TYR A 2 -10.91 -0.06 -3.91
CA TYR A 2 -11.56 -1.08 -3.06
C TYR A 2 -11.25 -0.93 -1.57
N ASP A 3 -9.98 -1.02 -1.17
CA ASP A 3 -9.58 -0.94 0.24
C ASP A 3 -10.02 0.39 0.91
N ALA A 4 -10.04 1.49 0.16
CA ALA A 4 -10.47 2.79 0.69
C ALA A 4 -11.98 2.80 0.99
N VAL A 5 -12.79 2.22 0.10
CA VAL A 5 -14.24 2.07 0.30
C VAL A 5 -14.51 1.13 1.47
N THR A 6 -13.78 0.01 1.57
CA THR A 6 -13.88 -0.92 2.70
C THR A 6 -13.57 -0.22 4.01
N LEU A 7 -12.46 0.54 4.08
CA LEU A 7 -12.11 1.31 5.27
C LEU A 7 -13.22 2.28 5.67
N TYR A 8 -13.73 3.04 4.71
CA TYR A 8 -14.79 4.02 4.94
C TYR A 8 -16.08 3.34 5.42
N ALA A 9 -16.50 2.25 4.77
CA ALA A 9 -17.71 1.52 5.14
C ALA A 9 -17.62 0.91 6.55
N LEU A 10 -16.47 0.32 6.90
CA LEU A 10 -16.24 -0.21 8.24
C LEU A 10 -16.27 0.89 9.30
N ALA A 11 -15.63 2.04 9.03
CA ALA A 11 -15.61 3.17 9.95
C ALA A 11 -17.01 3.77 10.14
N LEU A 12 -17.79 3.90 9.07
CA LEU A 12 -19.15 4.42 9.12
C LEU A 12 -20.11 3.45 9.84
N PHE A 13 -19.96 2.15 9.60
CA PHE A 13 -20.69 1.12 10.34
C PHE A 13 -20.39 1.20 11.84
N LYS A 14 -19.10 1.37 12.19
CA LYS A 14 -18.68 1.51 13.58
C LYS A 14 -19.24 2.76 14.23
N LEU A 15 -19.18 3.91 13.55
CA LEU A 15 -19.81 5.16 13.99
C LEU A 15 -21.30 4.94 14.29
N ASN A 16 -22.04 4.39 13.33
CA ASN A 16 -23.48 4.15 13.51
C ASN A 16 -23.80 3.16 14.64
N SER A 17 -22.92 2.19 14.92
CA SER A 17 -23.10 1.26 16.03
C SER A 17 -22.85 1.88 17.41
N GLU A 18 -22.06 2.96 17.47
CA GLU A 18 -21.70 3.64 18.73
C GLU A 18 -22.51 4.92 18.97
N SER A 19 -23.30 5.40 18.00
CA SER A 19 -24.20 6.55 18.14
C SER A 19 -25.62 6.10 18.53
N PRO A 20 -26.05 6.27 19.80
CA PRO A 20 -27.35 5.77 20.26
C PRO A 20 -28.55 6.46 19.59
N GLU A 21 -28.39 7.72 19.22
CA GLU A 21 -29.40 8.53 18.52
C GLU A 21 -29.34 8.36 16.99
N GLY A 22 -28.40 7.54 16.50
CA GLY A 22 -28.09 7.42 15.08
C GLY A 22 -27.19 8.54 14.56
N VAL A 23 -26.77 8.41 13.30
CA VAL A 23 -25.88 9.38 12.65
C VAL A 23 -26.70 10.43 11.91
N SER A 24 -26.63 11.69 12.35
CA SER A 24 -27.28 12.80 11.67
C SER A 24 -26.51 13.20 10.40
N LEU A 25 -27.23 13.30 9.28
CA LEU A 25 -26.70 13.73 7.99
C LEU A 25 -27.41 15.01 7.54
N GLY A 26 -26.65 16.01 7.14
CA GLY A 26 -27.19 17.27 6.64
C GLY A 26 -26.23 17.95 5.65
N PRO A 27 -26.74 18.80 4.75
CA PRO A 27 -25.89 19.56 3.83
C PRO A 27 -25.03 20.55 4.62
N LEU A 28 -23.78 20.70 4.21
CA LEU A 28 -22.88 21.74 4.69
C LEU A 28 -22.76 22.84 3.64
N ASP A 29 -22.70 24.08 4.09
CA ASP A 29 -22.45 25.25 3.25
C ASP A 29 -20.98 25.68 3.41
N CYS A 30 -20.21 25.67 2.31
CA CYS A 30 -18.81 26.08 2.31
C CYS A 30 -18.59 27.57 2.61
N SER A 31 -19.64 28.41 2.50
CA SER A 31 -19.56 29.81 2.92
C SER A 31 -19.63 29.98 4.44
N GLN A 32 -20.10 28.95 5.15
CA GLN A 32 -20.25 28.92 6.60
C GLN A 32 -19.09 28.14 7.23
N ASN A 33 -18.67 28.55 8.42
CA ASN A 33 -17.67 27.81 9.19
C ASN A 33 -18.33 26.69 10.03
N GLN A 34 -19.07 25.80 9.36
CA GLN A 34 -19.75 24.67 9.97
C GLN A 34 -19.04 23.37 9.63
N ALA A 35 -18.77 22.56 10.66
CA ALA A 35 -18.28 21.20 10.50
C ALA A 35 -19.40 20.20 10.84
N TRP A 36 -19.35 19.03 10.22
CA TRP A 36 -20.18 17.91 10.64
C TRP A 36 -19.71 17.40 12.00
N GLU A 37 -20.63 17.39 12.98
CA GLU A 37 -20.35 17.07 14.38
C GLU A 37 -19.68 15.69 14.52
N GLU A 38 -20.19 14.68 13.81
CA GLU A 38 -19.68 13.31 13.85
C GLU A 38 -18.42 13.10 12.99
N GLY A 39 -18.01 14.11 12.20
CA GLY A 39 -16.86 14.00 11.30
C GLY A 39 -15.56 13.64 12.03
N ARG A 40 -15.39 14.14 13.26
CA ARG A 40 -14.22 13.81 14.10
C ARG A 40 -14.22 12.34 14.51
N ASN A 41 -15.38 11.82 14.91
CA ASN A 41 -15.53 10.42 15.32
C ASN A 41 -15.31 9.49 14.12
N LEU A 42 -15.85 9.83 12.95
CA LEU A 42 -15.61 9.06 11.72
C LEU A 42 -14.11 8.96 11.39
N ILE A 43 -13.39 10.10 11.40
CA ILE A 43 -11.95 10.11 11.15
C ILE A 43 -11.20 9.28 12.20
N TRP A 44 -11.63 9.34 13.46
CA TRP A 44 -11.04 8.54 14.53
C TRP A 44 -11.24 7.03 14.29
N PHE A 45 -12.45 6.60 13.94
CA PHE A 45 -12.71 5.20 13.60
C PHE A 45 -11.91 4.75 12.38
N MET A 46 -11.78 5.59 11.34
CA MET A 46 -10.92 5.27 10.19
C MET A 46 -9.46 5.06 10.60
N LYS A 47 -8.94 5.86 11.56
CA LYS A 47 -7.55 5.71 12.05
C LYS A 47 -7.35 4.47 12.91
N MET A 48 -8.37 4.07 13.67
CA MET A 48 -8.33 2.92 14.57
C MET A 48 -8.62 1.59 13.86
N MET A 49 -9.28 1.62 12.71
CA MET A 49 -9.67 0.42 11.97
C MET A 49 -8.44 -0.30 11.41
N THR A 50 -8.42 -1.62 11.59
CA THR A 50 -7.41 -2.51 11.00
C THR A 50 -8.09 -3.69 10.34
N PHE A 51 -7.73 -3.99 9.09
CA PHE A 51 -8.26 -5.13 8.34
C PHE A 51 -7.29 -5.56 7.24
N ASP A 52 -7.45 -6.78 6.73
CA ASP A 52 -6.71 -7.26 5.58
C ASP A 52 -7.44 -6.88 4.28
N GLY A 53 -6.82 -5.97 3.51
CA GLY A 53 -7.30 -5.54 2.21
C GLY A 53 -6.57 -6.23 1.06
N ILE A 54 -6.89 -5.82 -0.17
CA ILE A 54 -6.24 -6.30 -1.40
C ILE A 54 -4.76 -5.93 -1.39
N THR A 55 -4.43 -4.77 -0.82
CA THR A 55 -3.04 -4.30 -0.68
C THR A 55 -2.35 -4.83 0.58
N GLY A 56 -2.89 -5.88 1.21
CA GLY A 56 -2.41 -6.45 2.47
C GLY A 56 -2.99 -5.74 3.70
N PRO A 57 -2.33 -5.86 4.87
CA PRO A 57 -2.80 -5.25 6.10
C PRO A 57 -2.95 -3.73 5.96
N ILE A 58 -4.14 -3.23 6.32
CA ILE A 58 -4.47 -1.81 6.37
C ILE A 58 -4.44 -1.36 7.82
N ARG A 59 -3.55 -0.40 8.10
CA ARG A 59 -3.46 0.30 9.38
C ARG A 59 -2.93 1.70 9.15
N LEU A 60 -3.59 2.69 9.75
CA LEU A 60 -3.16 4.08 9.70
C LEU A 60 -2.44 4.46 11.00
N ASP A 61 -1.53 5.41 10.93
CA ASP A 61 -0.97 6.04 12.11
C ASP A 61 -1.91 7.12 12.70
N ALA A 62 -1.49 7.74 13.79
CA ALA A 62 -2.28 8.79 14.46
C ALA A 62 -2.57 10.00 13.55
N GLN A 63 -1.74 10.25 12.53
CA GLN A 63 -1.90 11.31 11.55
C GLN A 63 -2.78 10.88 10.37
N GLY A 64 -3.08 9.59 10.22
CA GLY A 64 -3.86 9.04 9.10
C GLY A 64 -3.01 8.51 7.95
N TYR A 65 -1.69 8.39 8.13
CA TYR A 65 -0.80 7.85 7.11
C TYR A 65 -0.65 6.35 7.23
N ARG A 66 -0.69 5.66 6.09
CA ARG A 66 -0.32 4.25 6.01
C ARG A 66 1.20 4.11 5.96
N LYS A 67 1.82 3.85 7.11
CA LYS A 67 3.28 3.73 7.25
C LYS A 67 3.77 2.27 7.25
N GLU A 68 2.94 1.34 7.68
CA GLU A 68 3.22 -0.10 7.69
C GLU A 68 2.59 -0.74 6.45
N PHE A 69 3.41 -0.99 5.43
CA PHE A 69 3.01 -1.71 4.22
C PHE A 69 4.20 -2.48 3.64
N GLY A 70 3.89 -3.52 2.87
CA GLY A 70 4.86 -4.27 2.08
C GLY A 70 4.74 -3.91 0.60
N LEU A 71 5.88 -3.91 -0.10
CA LEU A 71 5.95 -3.76 -1.55
C LEU A 71 6.52 -5.04 -2.15
N ASP A 72 5.91 -5.51 -3.23
CA ASP A 72 6.47 -6.61 -4.00
C ASP A 72 7.55 -6.05 -4.94
N ILE A 73 8.71 -6.70 -4.97
CA ILE A 73 9.81 -6.35 -5.88
C ILE A 73 9.63 -7.20 -7.12
N LEU A 74 9.51 -6.55 -8.27
CA LEU A 74 9.26 -7.17 -9.56
C LEU A 74 10.46 -6.96 -10.48
N GLU A 75 10.82 -8.00 -11.24
CA GLU A 75 11.87 -7.96 -12.26
C GLU A 75 11.30 -8.45 -13.58
N LEU A 76 11.67 -7.80 -14.68
CA LEU A 76 11.27 -8.23 -16.02
C LEU A 76 12.29 -9.26 -16.51
N GLY A 77 11.89 -10.52 -16.51
CA GLY A 77 12.67 -11.63 -17.06
C GLY A 77 12.17 -12.07 -18.44
N LYS A 78 12.80 -13.11 -18.99
CA LYS A 78 12.42 -13.69 -20.29
C LYS A 78 10.98 -14.21 -20.33
N LYS A 79 10.42 -14.63 -19.18
CA LYS A 79 9.05 -15.14 -19.06
C LYS A 79 8.02 -14.05 -18.73
N GLY A 80 8.44 -12.79 -18.62
CA GLY A 80 7.61 -11.67 -18.24
C GLY A 80 7.96 -11.10 -16.87
N LEU A 81 7.01 -10.37 -16.27
CA LEU A 81 7.20 -9.73 -14.98
C LEU A 81 7.07 -10.76 -13.86
N GLU A 82 8.13 -10.94 -13.09
CA GLU A 82 8.19 -11.93 -12.02
C GLU A 82 8.44 -11.26 -10.68
N LYS A 83 7.80 -11.80 -9.63
CA LYS A 83 8.07 -11.38 -8.26
C LYS A 83 9.38 -12.00 -7.78
N VAL A 84 10.34 -11.15 -7.43
CA VAL A 84 11.70 -11.57 -7.04
C VAL A 84 12.02 -11.28 -5.58
N GLY A 85 11.10 -10.62 -4.88
CA GLY A 85 11.26 -10.31 -3.48
C GLY A 85 10.11 -9.51 -2.90
N ARG A 86 10.31 -9.10 -1.66
CA ARG A 86 9.40 -8.24 -0.91
C ARG A 86 10.21 -7.23 -0.12
N TRP A 87 9.77 -5.99 -0.13
CA TRP A 87 10.28 -4.93 0.71
C TRP A 87 9.29 -4.63 1.83
N GLU A 88 9.81 -4.48 3.05
CA GLU A 88 9.03 -4.02 4.20
C GLU A 88 9.84 -2.95 4.93
N ARG A 89 9.17 -1.92 5.46
CA ARG A 89 9.83 -0.80 6.16
C ARG A 89 10.88 -1.25 7.18
N ASN A 90 10.56 -2.28 7.96
CA ASN A 90 11.40 -2.73 9.07
C ASN A 90 12.47 -3.76 8.65
N ARG A 91 12.36 -4.34 7.45
CA ARG A 91 13.23 -5.42 6.97
C ARG A 91 14.06 -5.03 5.76
N GLY A 92 13.74 -3.92 5.09
CA GLY A 92 14.31 -3.57 3.80
C GLY A 92 13.88 -4.56 2.71
N ALA A 93 14.67 -4.62 1.64
CA ALA A 93 14.42 -5.53 0.53
C ALA A 93 14.90 -6.95 0.88
N ASN A 94 14.00 -7.92 0.77
CA ASN A 94 14.30 -9.33 0.91
C ASN A 94 14.01 -10.04 -0.42
N TYR A 95 15.06 -10.56 -1.07
CA TYR A 95 14.95 -11.24 -2.35
C TYR A 95 14.73 -12.73 -2.14
N SER A 96 13.74 -13.30 -2.83
CA SER A 96 13.34 -14.70 -2.69
C SER A 96 14.02 -15.63 -3.70
N ARG A 97 14.66 -15.09 -4.74
CA ARG A 97 15.38 -15.92 -5.73
C ARG A 97 16.68 -16.46 -5.16
N LEU A 98 16.94 -17.74 -5.40
CA LEU A 98 18.23 -18.35 -5.10
C LEU A 98 19.29 -17.81 -6.06
N TRP A 99 20.50 -17.56 -5.55
CA TRP A 99 21.62 -17.05 -6.36
C TRP A 99 21.95 -17.99 -7.53
N THR A 100 21.81 -19.31 -7.35
CA THR A 100 22.07 -20.33 -8.36
C THR A 100 21.17 -20.22 -9.58
N ASP A 101 19.88 -19.88 -9.38
CA ASP A 101 18.93 -19.71 -10.49
C ASP A 101 19.30 -18.49 -11.33
N ARG A 102 19.78 -17.43 -10.66
CA ARG A 102 20.22 -16.18 -11.27
C ARG A 102 21.51 -16.35 -12.06
N GLU A 103 22.45 -17.13 -11.55
CA GLU A 103 23.72 -17.37 -12.23
C GLU A 103 23.51 -18.09 -13.57
N ALA A 104 22.63 -19.08 -13.60
CA ALA A 104 22.27 -19.78 -14.84
C ALA A 104 21.59 -18.84 -15.85
N GLU A 105 20.66 -18.00 -15.40
CA GLU A 105 20.04 -16.97 -16.26
C GLU A 105 21.06 -15.96 -16.78
N TYR A 106 21.91 -15.41 -15.93
CA TYR A 106 22.95 -14.45 -16.33
C TYR A 106 23.93 -15.05 -17.33
N ARG A 107 24.36 -16.30 -17.14
CA ARG A 107 25.21 -16.98 -18.13
C ARG A 107 24.53 -17.08 -19.49
N GLN A 108 23.23 -17.29 -19.53
CA GLN A 108 22.49 -17.28 -20.79
C GLN A 108 22.29 -15.87 -21.36
N GLU A 109 22.08 -14.86 -20.53
CA GLU A 109 21.87 -13.47 -20.96
C GLU A 109 23.15 -12.79 -21.43
N LEU A 110 24.29 -13.20 -20.87
CA LEU A 110 25.62 -12.72 -21.25
C LEU A 110 26.18 -13.45 -22.48
N LYS A 111 25.57 -14.58 -22.87
CA LYS A 111 25.97 -15.30 -24.08
C LYS A 111 25.76 -14.39 -25.30
N ASP A 112 26.78 -14.32 -26.15
CA ASP A 112 26.78 -13.52 -27.38
C ASP A 112 26.62 -11.99 -27.16
N LYS A 113 26.92 -11.50 -25.94
CA LYS A 113 27.05 -10.07 -25.64
C LYS A 113 28.49 -9.60 -25.86
N ASN A 114 28.67 -8.48 -26.55
CA ASN A 114 29.96 -7.84 -26.73
C ASN A 114 30.18 -6.75 -25.66
N LEU A 115 31.38 -6.70 -25.10
CA LEU A 115 31.81 -5.58 -24.25
C LEU A 115 32.19 -4.39 -25.14
N ILE A 116 31.52 -3.26 -24.95
CA ILE A 116 31.88 -2.02 -25.64
C ILE A 116 32.91 -1.28 -24.78
N VAL A 117 34.15 -1.21 -25.27
CA VAL A 117 35.24 -0.50 -24.59
C VAL A 117 35.37 0.90 -25.20
N THR A 118 35.35 1.93 -24.35
CA THR A 118 35.59 3.33 -24.73
C THR A 118 36.86 3.83 -24.06
N VAL A 119 37.66 4.62 -24.78
CA VAL A 119 38.86 5.30 -24.26
C VAL A 119 38.72 6.81 -24.46
N PRO A 120 39.26 7.65 -23.56
CA PRO A 120 39.22 9.10 -23.73
C PRO A 120 39.96 9.53 -24.99
N ILE A 121 39.41 10.50 -25.72
CA ILE A 121 40.04 11.15 -26.87
C ILE A 121 41.10 12.14 -26.39
#